data_AF-A0A3D3PIM5-F1
#
_entry.id   AF-A0A3D3PIM5-F1
#
_cell.length_a   1.000
_cell.length_b   1.000
_cell.length_c   1.000
_cell.angle_alpha   90.00
_cell.angle_beta   90.00
_cell.angle_gamma   90.00
#
_symmetry.space_group_name_H-M   'P 1'
#
loop_
_entity.id
_entity.type
_entity.pdbx_description
1 polymer ?
#
loop_
_entity_poly.entity_id
_entity_poly.type
_entity_poly.pdbx_seq_one_letter_code
_entity_poly.pdbx_strand_id
1 'polypeptide(L)'
;MNALKFPVWMRGPGSRAVAAPVIIIMMLSMMVLPLPAFVLDIFFSFNIALSIIVLLTSLYTIKPLDFIAFPTVLLVSTMLRLSLNVASTRVVLTEGHTGPDAAGKVIEAFGHFLIGGNYTVGIVVFIILTIINFTVVTKGAGRIAEVGARFAL
;
A
#
# COMPACT_ATOMS: atom_id res chain seq x y z
N MET A 1 41.68 4.74 -26.57
CA MET A 1 41.24 3.89 -25.43
C MET A 1 41.01 4.82 -24.24
N ASN A 2 39.83 5.45 -24.15
CA ASN A 2 39.55 6.41 -23.07
C ASN A 2 38.96 5.67 -21.87
N ALA A 3 39.75 5.62 -20.80
CA ALA A 3 39.34 5.16 -19.49
C ALA A 3 38.23 6.07 -18.94
N LEU A 4 37.00 5.55 -18.93
CA LEU A 4 35.87 6.14 -18.21
C LEU A 4 36.18 6.10 -16.71
N LYS A 5 36.68 7.23 -16.19
CA LYS A 5 36.87 7.46 -14.76
C LYS A 5 35.50 7.62 -14.10
N PHE A 6 35.05 6.59 -13.40
CA PHE A 6 33.86 6.67 -12.57
C PHE A 6 34.12 7.56 -11.34
N PRO A 7 33.20 8.47 -10.99
CA PRO A 7 33.37 9.45 -9.91
C PRO A 7 33.37 8.80 -8.52
N VAL A 8 34.22 9.34 -7.65
CA VAL A 8 34.55 8.88 -6.28
C VAL A 8 33.35 8.81 -5.32
N TRP A 9 32.23 9.45 -5.64
CA TRP A 9 31.00 9.41 -4.84
C TRP A 9 30.27 8.06 -4.88
N MET A 10 30.65 7.16 -5.80
CA MET A 10 30.08 5.80 -5.89
C MET A 10 30.76 4.79 -4.94
N ARG A 11 31.71 5.23 -4.09
CA ARG A 11 32.51 4.34 -3.24
C ARG A 11 32.17 4.50 -1.75
N GLY A 12 31.00 3.97 -1.35
CA GLY A 12 30.67 3.51 0.02
C GLY A 12 29.33 4.04 0.60
N PRO A 13 28.68 3.36 1.59
CA PRO A 13 28.85 2.01 2.12
C PRO A 13 27.58 1.13 1.93
N GLY A 14 27.76 -0.18 1.68
CA GLY A 14 26.72 -1.22 1.82
C GLY A 14 25.47 -1.08 0.95
N SER A 15 25.30 -1.94 -0.05
CA SER A 15 24.09 -2.09 -0.89
C SER A 15 22.75 -2.14 -0.12
N ARG A 16 22.78 -2.44 1.19
CA ARG A 16 21.62 -2.43 2.10
C ARG A 16 21.23 -1.02 2.59
N ALA A 17 22.17 -0.11 2.79
CA ALA A 17 21.89 1.25 3.28
C ALA A 17 21.33 2.16 2.17
N VAL A 18 21.69 1.88 0.92
CA VAL A 18 21.17 2.61 -0.27
C VAL A 18 19.80 2.07 -0.70
N ALA A 19 19.45 0.83 -0.36
CA ALA A 19 18.19 0.22 -0.76
C ALA A 19 16.96 0.94 -0.19
N ALA A 20 16.96 1.30 1.09
CA ALA A 20 15.84 2.01 1.72
C ALA A 20 15.54 3.38 1.08
N PRO A 21 16.50 4.32 0.93
CA PRO A 21 16.25 5.60 0.27
C PRO A 21 15.91 5.44 -1.22
N VAL A 22 16.46 4.45 -1.93
CA VAL A 22 16.10 4.18 -3.33
C VAL A 22 14.66 3.68 -3.45
N ILE A 23 14.19 2.81 -2.55
CA ILE A 23 12.79 2.37 -2.51
C ILE A 23 11.88 3.56 -2.25
N ILE A 24 12.23 4.46 -1.33
CA ILE A 24 11.45 5.67 -1.03
C ILE A 24 11.42 6.61 -2.25
N ILE A 25 12.56 6.85 -2.91
CA ILE A 25 12.63 7.70 -4.11
C ILE A 25 11.84 7.06 -5.27
N MET A 26 11.91 5.74 -5.44
CA MET A 26 11.15 5.02 -6.46
C MET A 26 9.64 5.12 -6.18
N MET A 27 9.21 4.98 -4.93
CA MET A 27 7.82 5.18 -4.52
C MET A 27 7.33 6.63 -4.74
N LEU A 28 8.16 7.64 -4.46
CA LEU A 28 7.86 9.03 -4.76
C LEU A 28 7.84 9.29 -6.28
N SER A 29 8.68 8.60 -7.05
CA SER A 29 8.68 8.72 -8.52
C SER A 29 7.42 8.11 -9.16
N MET A 30 6.88 7.02 -8.58
CA MET A 30 5.57 6.46 -8.98
C MET A 30 4.41 7.44 -8.75
N MET A 31 4.55 8.40 -7.83
CA MET A 31 3.58 9.48 -7.63
C MET A 31 3.68 10.56 -8.71
N VAL A 32 4.80 10.64 -9.45
CA VAL A 32 5.07 11.66 -10.49
C VAL A 32 4.90 11.11 -11.91
N LEU A 33 5.04 9.80 -12.12
CA LEU A 33 5.02 9.17 -13.44
C LEU A 33 3.73 8.33 -13.62
N PRO A 34 2.96 8.52 -14.71
CA PRO A 34 1.77 7.71 -14.96
C PRO A 34 2.19 6.25 -15.17
N LEU A 35 1.73 5.37 -14.27
CA LEU A 35 1.96 3.94 -14.38
C LEU A 35 0.96 3.34 -15.35
N PRO A 36 1.38 2.46 -16.28
CA PRO A 36 0.45 1.75 -17.13
C PRO A 36 -0.47 0.88 -16.26
N ALA A 37 -1.76 0.84 -16.61
CA ALA A 37 -2.80 0.11 -15.88
C ALA A 37 -2.43 -1.34 -15.53
N PHE A 38 -1.72 -2.04 -16.42
CA PHE A 38 -1.24 -3.40 -16.20
C PHE A 38 -0.29 -3.54 -14.98
N VAL A 39 0.64 -2.59 -14.82
CA VAL A 39 1.58 -2.62 -13.70
C VAL A 39 0.85 -2.34 -12.39
N LEU A 40 -0.08 -1.39 -12.42
CA LEU A 40 -0.90 -1.03 -11.27
C LEU A 40 -1.74 -2.24 -10.77
N ASP A 41 -2.35 -3.00 -11.66
CA ASP A 41 -3.12 -4.21 -11.31
C ASP A 41 -2.26 -5.30 -10.64
N ILE A 42 -1.04 -5.51 -11.14
CA ILE A 42 -0.09 -6.47 -10.54
C ILE A 42 0.26 -6.04 -9.11
N PHE A 43 0.60 -4.77 -8.91
CA PHE A 43 0.96 -4.28 -7.59
C PHE A 43 -0.22 -4.25 -6.62
N PHE A 44 -1.43 -3.92 -7.05
CA PHE A 44 -2.63 -4.04 -6.22
C PHE A 44 -2.91 -5.48 -5.81
N SER A 45 -2.87 -6.41 -6.76
CA SER A 45 -3.10 -7.84 -6.48
C SER A 45 -2.06 -8.38 -5.50
N PHE A 46 -0.79 -8.02 -5.71
CA PHE A 46 0.29 -8.35 -4.80
C PHE A 46 0.10 -7.73 -3.40
N ASN A 47 -0.34 -6.47 -3.32
CA ASN A 47 -0.59 -5.79 -2.05
C ASN A 47 -1.69 -6.47 -1.23
N ILE A 48 -2.78 -6.89 -1.89
CA ILE A 48 -3.88 -7.62 -1.25
C ILE A 48 -3.38 -8.98 -0.76
N ALA A 49 -2.66 -9.73 -1.61
CA ALA A 49 -2.09 -11.03 -1.23
C ALA A 49 -1.13 -10.91 -0.04
N LEU A 50 -0.22 -9.93 -0.07
CA LEU A 50 0.70 -9.64 1.04
C LEU A 50 -0.06 -9.30 2.33
N SER A 51 -1.10 -8.47 2.23
CA SER A 51 -1.92 -8.08 3.39
C SER A 51 -2.63 -9.28 4.02
N ILE A 52 -3.12 -10.22 3.20
CA ILE A 52 -3.73 -11.47 3.67
C ILE A 52 -2.67 -12.36 4.33
N ILE A 53 -1.49 -12.52 3.73
CA ILE A 53 -0.39 -13.32 4.33
C ILE A 53 0.01 -12.75 5.69
N VAL A 54 0.14 -11.44 5.80
CA VAL A 54 0.46 -10.76 7.07
C VAL A 54 -0.65 -10.97 8.10
N LEU A 55 -1.91 -10.85 7.69
CA LEU A 55 -3.07 -11.13 8.55
C LEU A 55 -3.05 -12.57 9.07
N LEU A 56 -2.90 -13.56 8.19
CA LEU A 56 -2.82 -14.97 8.59
C LEU A 56 -1.61 -15.22 9.51
N THR A 57 -0.45 -14.67 9.16
CA THR A 57 0.76 -14.79 9.99
C THR A 57 0.50 -14.23 11.39
N SER A 58 -0.14 -13.07 11.51
CA SER A 58 -0.47 -12.45 12.81
C SER A 58 -1.47 -13.28 13.62
N LEU A 59 -2.40 -13.98 12.96
CA LEU A 59 -3.42 -14.81 13.61
C LEU A 59 -2.85 -16.13 14.13
N TYR A 60 -1.86 -16.71 13.45
CA TYR A 60 -1.27 -18.02 13.77
C TYR A 60 0.05 -17.95 14.54
N THR A 61 0.64 -16.76 14.73
CA THR A 61 1.91 -16.62 15.46
C THR A 61 1.68 -16.70 16.97
N ILE A 62 2.28 -17.71 17.62
CA ILE A 62 2.14 -17.97 19.07
C ILE A 62 3.40 -17.52 19.84
N LYS A 63 4.56 -17.43 19.17
CA LYS A 63 5.86 -17.13 19.82
C LYS A 63 6.25 -15.65 19.68
N PRO A 64 6.71 -14.99 20.77
CA PRO A 64 7.11 -13.57 20.74
C PRO A 64 8.31 -13.25 19.83
N LEU A 65 9.16 -14.24 19.52
CA LEU A 65 10.37 -14.04 18.71
C LEU A 65 10.06 -13.71 17.24
N ASP A 66 8.93 -14.22 16.71
CA ASP A 66 8.46 -13.93 15.35
C ASP A 66 7.84 -12.52 15.25
N PHE A 67 7.55 -11.90 16.39
CA PHE A 67 7.01 -10.54 16.48
C PHE A 67 8.06 -9.45 16.18
N ILE A 68 9.35 -9.79 16.13
CA ILE A 68 10.42 -8.82 15.82
C ILE A 68 10.40 -8.42 14.33
N ALA A 69 10.09 -9.36 13.44
CA ALA A 69 9.96 -9.07 12.00
C ALA A 69 8.65 -8.34 11.66
N PHE A 70 7.63 -8.47 12.51
CA PHE A 70 6.27 -8.00 12.26
C PHE A 70 6.16 -6.47 12.06
N PRO A 71 6.74 -5.59 12.92
CA PRO A 71 6.73 -4.15 12.70
C PRO A 71 7.35 -3.71 11.38
N THR A 72 8.46 -4.36 10.97
CA THR A 72 9.16 -4.01 9.72
C THR A 72 8.33 -4.39 8.50
N VAL A 73 7.71 -5.57 8.51
CA VAL A 73 6.80 -6.01 7.43
C VAL A 73 5.57 -5.11 7.35
N LEU A 74 5.00 -4.71 8.48
CA LEU A 74 3.90 -3.75 8.53
C LEU A 74 4.32 -2.37 8.00
N LEU A 75 5.52 -1.88 8.33
CA LEU A 75 6.03 -0.61 7.81
C LEU A 75 6.16 -0.64 6.28
N VAL A 76 6.74 -1.70 5.73
CA VAL A 76 6.89 -1.84 4.27
C VAL A 76 5.53 -2.02 3.58
N SER A 77 4.62 -2.82 4.14
CA SER A 77 3.27 -3.02 3.61
C SER A 77 2.44 -1.74 3.61
N THR A 78 2.53 -0.92 4.67
CA THR A 78 1.81 0.35 4.77
C THR A 78 2.36 1.39 3.81
N MET A 79 3.69 1.47 3.68
CA MET A 79 4.35 2.28 2.65
C MET A 79 3.87 1.90 1.24
N LEU A 80 3.90 0.61 0.88
CA LEU A 80 3.39 0.14 -0.42
C LEU A 80 1.90 0.49 -0.64
N ARG A 81 1.06 0.34 0.39
CA ARG A 81 -0.35 0.75 0.32
C ARG A 81 -0.51 2.24 0.02
N LEU A 82 0.25 3.08 0.70
CA LEU A 82 0.19 4.53 0.51
C LEU A 82 0.58 4.91 -0.93
N SER A 83 1.69 4.37 -1.45
CA SER A 83 2.12 4.66 -2.82
C SER A 83 1.10 4.21 -3.86
N LEU A 84 0.51 3.02 -3.69
CA LEU A 84 -0.47 2.49 -4.65
C LEU A 84 -1.77 3.28 -4.64
N ASN A 85 -2.24 3.72 -3.47
CA ASN A 85 -3.43 4.56 -3.37
C ASN A 85 -3.24 5.92 -4.03
N VAL A 86 -2.07 6.54 -3.92
CA VAL A 86 -1.78 7.83 -4.56
C VAL A 86 -1.59 7.67 -6.07
N ALA A 87 -0.89 6.62 -6.50
CA ALA A 87 -0.72 6.32 -7.93
C ALA A 87 -2.07 6.00 -8.58
N SER A 88 -2.94 5.24 -7.91
CA SER A 88 -4.25 4.87 -8.44
C SER A 88 -5.19 6.05 -8.55
N THR A 89 -5.27 6.92 -7.53
CA THR A 89 -6.12 8.10 -7.60
C THR A 89 -5.69 9.04 -8.72
N ARG A 90 -4.39 9.20 -8.95
CA ARG A 90 -3.91 9.94 -10.11
C ARG A 90 -4.41 9.31 -11.41
N VAL A 91 -4.12 8.03 -11.66
CA VAL A 91 -4.50 7.36 -12.92
C VAL A 91 -6.01 7.41 -13.14
N VAL A 92 -6.81 7.20 -12.09
CA VAL A 92 -8.28 7.35 -12.14
C VAL A 92 -8.70 8.78 -12.51
N LEU A 93 -8.06 9.81 -11.96
CA LEU A 93 -8.41 11.20 -12.25
C LEU A 93 -7.89 11.69 -13.62
N THR A 94 -6.74 11.19 -14.09
CA THR A 94 -6.10 11.63 -15.34
C THR A 94 -6.44 10.79 -16.54
N GLU A 95 -6.83 9.53 -16.37
CA GLU A 95 -7.15 8.62 -17.49
C GLU A 95 -8.56 8.03 -17.39
N GLY A 96 -9.25 8.15 -16.24
CA GLY A 96 -10.60 7.61 -16.06
C GLY A 96 -11.68 8.20 -16.95
N HIS A 97 -11.41 9.32 -17.64
CA HIS A 97 -12.31 9.90 -18.64
C HIS A 97 -12.20 9.24 -20.02
N THR A 98 -11.18 8.39 -20.26
CA THR A 98 -10.98 7.68 -21.53
C THR A 98 -11.64 6.29 -21.59
N GLY A 99 -12.18 5.81 -20.46
CA GLY A 99 -12.95 4.56 -20.36
C GLY A 99 -12.77 3.86 -19.00
N PRO A 100 -13.69 2.97 -18.59
CA PRO A 100 -13.60 2.23 -17.33
C PRO A 100 -12.38 1.30 -17.23
N ASP A 101 -11.88 0.78 -18.36
CA ASP A 101 -10.67 -0.05 -18.45
C ASP A 101 -9.36 0.73 -18.21
N ALA A 102 -9.36 2.07 -18.34
CA ALA A 102 -8.14 2.88 -18.30
C ALA A 102 -7.52 2.97 -16.91
N ALA A 103 -8.32 2.78 -15.86
CA ALA A 103 -7.86 2.84 -14.47
C ALA A 103 -7.19 1.53 -13.98
N GLY A 104 -7.32 0.43 -14.72
CA GLY A 104 -6.91 -0.92 -14.30
C GLY A 104 -8.11 -1.83 -14.04
N LYS A 105 -7.97 -3.10 -14.40
CA LYS A 105 -9.04 -4.10 -14.35
C LYS A 105 -9.42 -4.47 -12.92
N VAL A 106 -8.46 -4.41 -11.99
CA VAL A 106 -8.74 -4.65 -10.57
C VAL A 106 -9.66 -3.55 -10.06
N ILE A 107 -9.35 -2.28 -10.35
CA ILE A 107 -10.15 -1.14 -9.91
C ILE A 107 -11.54 -1.16 -10.55
N GLU A 108 -11.64 -1.47 -11.84
CA GLU A 108 -12.93 -1.61 -12.54
C GLU A 108 -13.78 -2.72 -11.91
N ALA A 109 -13.21 -3.90 -11.67
CA ALA A 109 -13.92 -5.03 -11.07
C ALA A 109 -14.41 -4.70 -9.65
N PHE A 110 -13.58 -4.05 -8.82
CA PHE A 110 -13.98 -3.59 -7.49
C PHE A 110 -15.07 -2.51 -7.56
N GLY A 111 -14.97 -1.57 -8.49
CA GLY A 111 -15.97 -0.52 -8.71
C GLY A 111 -17.32 -1.09 -9.13
N HIS A 112 -17.33 -2.00 -10.10
CA HIS A 112 -18.53 -2.69 -10.55
C HIS A 112 -19.18 -3.52 -9.42
N PHE A 113 -18.36 -4.23 -8.64
CA PHE A 113 -18.82 -5.00 -7.49
C PHE A 113 -19.42 -4.12 -6.38
N LEU A 114 -18.82 -2.96 -6.11
CA LEU A 114 -19.30 -2.00 -5.09
C LEU A 114 -20.61 -1.32 -5.47
N ILE A 115 -20.77 -0.98 -6.76
CA ILE A 115 -21.91 -0.20 -7.24
C ILE A 115 -23.09 -1.12 -7.58
N GLY A 116 -22.84 -2.37 -7.98
CA GLY A 116 -23.88 -3.36 -8.27
C GLY A 116 -24.89 -2.90 -9.34
N GLY A 117 -24.47 -2.00 -10.24
CA GLY A 117 -25.33 -1.38 -11.27
C GLY A 117 -26.16 -0.18 -10.81
N ASN A 118 -26.09 0.22 -9.54
CA ASN A 118 -26.79 1.40 -9.02
C ASN A 118 -25.85 2.35 -8.25
N TYR A 119 -25.55 3.51 -8.85
CA TYR A 119 -24.70 4.55 -8.24
C TYR A 119 -25.13 4.96 -6.83
N THR A 120 -26.43 4.95 -6.53
CA THR A 120 -26.95 5.25 -5.18
C THR A 120 -26.45 4.23 -4.16
N VAL A 121 -26.44 2.95 -4.51
CA VAL A 121 -25.90 1.89 -3.64
C VAL A 121 -24.40 2.11 -3.42
N GLY A 122 -23.66 2.43 -4.49
CA GLY A 122 -22.22 2.73 -4.41
C GLY A 122 -21.90 3.87 -3.44
N ILE A 123 -22.64 4.97 -3.47
CA ILE A 123 -22.45 6.11 -2.55
C ILE A 123 -22.75 5.71 -1.11
N VAL A 124 -23.83 4.97 -0.88
CA VAL A 124 -24.18 4.50 0.48
C VAL A 124 -23.09 3.60 1.03
N VAL A 125 -22.60 2.63 0.25
CA VAL A 125 -21.52 1.74 0.67
C VAL A 125 -20.22 2.51 0.89
N PHE A 126 -19.90 3.50 0.05
CA PHE A 126 -18.72 4.35 0.24
C PHE A 126 -18.76 5.11 1.58
N ILE A 127 -19.92 5.66 1.96
CA ILE A 127 -20.10 6.32 3.25
C ILE A 127 -19.91 5.32 4.40
N ILE A 128 -20.51 4.13 4.31
CA ILE A 128 -20.36 3.07 5.33
C ILE A 128 -18.88 2.70 5.51
N LEU A 129 -18.16 2.43 4.42
CA LEU A 129 -16.73 2.08 4.45
C LEU A 129 -15.89 3.21 5.05
N THR A 130 -16.18 4.46 4.69
CA THR A 130 -15.50 5.64 5.24
C THR A 130 -15.70 5.74 6.76
N ILE A 131 -16.95 5.54 7.24
CA ILE A 131 -17.26 5.55 8.67
C ILE A 131 -16.52 4.42 9.40
N ILE A 132 -16.51 3.21 8.85
CA ILE A 132 -15.79 2.06 9.43
C ILE A 132 -14.29 2.37 9.55
N ASN A 133 -13.68 2.92 8.51
CA ASN A 133 -12.25 3.21 8.50
C ASN A 133 -11.84 4.22 9.58
N PHE A 134 -12.57 5.33 9.71
CA PHE A 134 -12.25 6.37 10.69
C PHE A 134 -12.75 6.07 12.10
N THR A 135 -13.97 5.56 12.25
CA THR A 135 -14.58 5.37 13.58
C THR A 135 -14.23 4.04 14.20
N VAL A 136 -14.26 2.95 13.45
CA VAL A 136 -14.08 1.61 14.02
C VAL A 136 -12.61 1.24 14.06
N VAL A 137 -11.90 1.34 12.93
CA VAL A 137 -10.51 0.89 12.86
C VAL A 137 -9.60 1.82 13.66
N THR A 138 -9.66 3.13 13.40
CA THR A 138 -8.76 4.10 14.05
C THR A 138 -9.02 4.21 15.56
N LYS A 139 -10.30 4.36 15.99
CA LYS A 139 -10.62 4.42 17.44
C LYS A 139 -10.51 3.06 18.12
N GLY A 140 -10.79 1.97 17.42
CA GLY A 140 -10.64 0.61 17.93
C GLY A 140 -9.19 0.28 18.24
N ALA A 141 -8.26 0.61 17.34
CA ALA A 141 -6.82 0.46 17.57
C ALA A 141 -6.35 1.24 18.81
N GLY A 142 -6.87 2.46 19.01
CA GLY A 142 -6.56 3.26 20.21
C GLY A 142 -6.97 2.60 21.52
N ARG A 143 -8.17 2.00 21.58
CA ARG A 143 -8.64 1.28 22.79
C ARG A 143 -7.80 0.04 23.09
N ILE A 144 -7.38 -0.71 22.08
CA ILE A 144 -6.50 -1.88 22.26
C ILE A 144 -5.12 -1.44 22.77
N ALA A 145 -4.58 -0.33 22.26
CA ALA A 145 -3.31 0.22 22.70
C ALA A 145 -3.33 0.68 24.17
N GLU A 146 -4.42 1.32 24.62
CA GLU A 146 -4.58 1.72 26.03
C GLU A 146 -4.56 0.52 26.97
N VAL A 147 -5.32 -0.53 26.64
CA VAL A 147 -5.43 -1.73 27.47
C VAL A 147 -4.11 -2.50 27.50
N GLY A 148 -3.41 -2.61 26.37
CA GLY A 148 -2.08 -3.23 26.30
C GLY A 148 -1.04 -2.50 27.16
N ALA A 149 -1.08 -1.16 27.20
CA ALA A 149 -0.19 -0.36 28.04
C ALA A 149 -0.46 -0.57 29.54
N ARG A 150 -1.73 -0.72 29.94
CA ARG A 150 -2.12 -1.00 31.33
C ARG A 150 -1.78 -2.41 31.81
N PHE A 151 -1.58 -3.38 30.90
CA PHE A 151 -1.18 -4.75 31.24
C PHE A 151 0.33 -5.01 31.19
N ALA A 152 1.10 -4.09 30.62
CA ALA A 152 2.56 -4.17 30.60
C ALA A 152 3.24 -3.51 31.83
N LEU A 153 2.48 -2.73 32.62
CA LEU A 153 2.89 -2.08 33.87
C LEU A 153 2.41 -2.89 35.08
#